data_AF-A0A391NKD9-F1
#
_entry.id   AF-A0A391NKD9-F1
#
_cell.length_a   1.000
_cell.length_b   1.000
_cell.length_c   1.000
_cell.angle_alpha   90.00
_cell.angle_beta   90.00
_cell.angle_gamma   90.00
#
_symmetry.space_group_name_H-M   'P 1'
#
loop_
_entity.id
_entity.type
_entity.pdbx_description
1 polymer ?
#
loop_
_entity_poly.entity_id
_entity_poly.type
_entity_poly.pdbx_seq_one_letter_code
_entity_poly.pdbx_strand_id
1 'polypeptide(L)'
;MSEPPWNETGFEEWYRETNPVVADAVRECRSRGGRQLNLCHRDIGDTGAESLSRALPHLPVLKVLKLDHNKIGDAGVSALSLSLPHMALLTT
;
A
#
# COMPACT_ATOMS: atom_id res chain seq x y z
N MET A 1 -2.27 -19.26 -7.38
CA MET A 1 -2.37 -18.06 -6.52
C MET A 1 -2.66 -16.92 -7.48
N SER A 2 -3.94 -16.67 -7.76
CA SER A 2 -4.35 -15.68 -8.75
C SER A 2 -4.38 -14.31 -8.08
N GLU A 3 -3.71 -13.33 -8.67
CA GLU A 3 -3.83 -11.93 -8.25
C GLU A 3 -5.31 -11.53 -8.18
N PRO A 4 -5.79 -10.98 -7.05
CA PRO A 4 -7.17 -10.52 -6.98
C PRO A 4 -7.36 -9.42 -8.02
N PRO A 5 -8.44 -9.45 -8.81
CA PRO A 5 -8.71 -8.36 -9.73
C PRO A 5 -8.92 -7.10 -8.88
N TRP A 6 -8.13 -6.05 -9.07
CA TRP A 6 -8.25 -4.76 -8.36
C TRP A 6 -9.51 -3.97 -8.77
N ASN A 7 -10.61 -4.69 -8.97
CA ASN A 7 -11.98 -4.22 -9.12
C ASN A 7 -12.62 -4.03 -7.72
N GLU A 8 -13.90 -3.64 -7.70
CA GLU A 8 -14.63 -3.40 -6.45
C GLU A 8 -14.66 -4.65 -5.54
N THR A 9 -14.75 -5.84 -6.13
CA THR A 9 -14.78 -7.11 -5.39
C THR A 9 -13.41 -7.51 -4.84
N GLY A 10 -12.34 -7.47 -5.64
CA GLY A 10 -11.02 -7.88 -5.19
C GLY A 10 -10.36 -6.89 -4.25
N PHE A 11 -10.75 -5.60 -4.27
CA PHE A 11 -10.37 -4.67 -3.22
C PHE A 11 -10.99 -5.06 -1.87
N GLU A 12 -12.26 -5.49 -1.85
CA GLU A 12 -12.93 -5.94 -0.62
C GLU A 12 -12.38 -7.28 -0.11
N GLU A 13 -11.98 -8.19 -0.99
CA GLU A 13 -11.25 -9.41 -0.61
C GLU A 13 -9.89 -9.08 0.01
N TRP A 14 -9.09 -8.24 -0.67
CA TRP A 14 -7.82 -7.75 -0.12
C TRP A 14 -8.03 -7.01 1.21
N TYR A 15 -9.07 -6.18 1.34
CA TYR A 15 -9.42 -5.45 2.56
C TYR A 15 -9.66 -6.39 3.75
N ARG A 16 -10.27 -7.56 3.51
CA ARG A 16 -10.52 -8.58 4.56
C ARG A 16 -9.25 -9.32 4.99
N GLU A 17 -8.29 -9.49 4.10
CA GLU A 17 -7.05 -10.23 4.37
C GLU A 17 -5.88 -9.33 4.81
N THR A 18 -5.96 -8.03 4.54
CA THR A 18 -4.91 -7.04 4.84
C THR A 18 -5.11 -6.36 6.19
N ASN A 19 -4.04 -5.74 6.68
CA ASN A 19 -4.10 -4.80 7.79
C ASN A 19 -5.15 -3.67 7.53
N PRO A 20 -6.19 -3.54 8.36
CA PRO A 20 -7.27 -2.58 8.16
C PRO A 20 -6.77 -1.12 8.11
N VAL A 21 -5.65 -0.81 8.79
CA VAL A 21 -5.02 0.51 8.77
C VAL A 21 -4.50 0.86 7.36
N VAL A 22 -3.85 -0.11 6.71
CA VAL A 22 -3.33 0.06 5.35
C VAL A 22 -4.50 0.14 4.37
N ALA A 23 -5.50 -0.72 4.53
CA ALA A 23 -6.64 -0.75 3.66
C ALA A 23 -7.48 0.55 3.71
N ASP A 24 -7.70 1.07 4.92
CA ASP A 24 -8.39 2.34 5.14
C ASP A 24 -7.60 3.51 4.53
N ALA A 25 -6.28 3.56 4.72
CA ALA A 25 -5.45 4.60 4.13
C ALA A 25 -5.45 4.55 2.60
N VAL A 26 -5.37 3.35 2.00
CA VAL A 26 -5.45 3.18 0.53
C VAL A 26 -6.82 3.60 0.00
N ARG A 27 -7.91 3.25 0.71
CA ARG A 27 -9.27 3.67 0.37
C ARG A 27 -9.42 5.19 0.42
N GLU A 28 -8.92 5.81 1.49
CA GLU A 28 -8.92 7.27 1.65
C GLU A 28 -8.08 7.94 0.56
N CYS A 29 -6.90 7.40 0.25
CA CYS A 29 -6.05 7.88 -0.82
C CYS A 29 -6.78 7.87 -2.16
N ARG A 30 -7.44 6.75 -2.55
CA ARG A 30 -8.25 6.68 -3.78
C ARG A 30 -9.36 7.72 -3.79
N SER A 31 -10.06 7.92 -2.66
CA SER A 31 -11.13 8.92 -2.53
C SER A 31 -10.60 10.36 -2.73
N ARG A 32 -9.40 10.65 -2.25
CA ARG A 32 -8.74 11.96 -2.36
C ARG A 32 -7.95 12.16 -3.66
N GLY A 33 -8.13 11.29 -4.65
CA GLY A 33 -7.52 11.40 -5.97
C GLY A 33 -6.20 10.64 -6.15
N GLY A 34 -5.84 9.77 -5.22
CA GLY A 34 -4.79 8.75 -5.35
C GLY A 34 -3.35 9.25 -5.36
N ARG A 35 -3.09 10.54 -5.10
CA ARG A 35 -1.77 11.17 -5.32
C ARG A 35 -0.83 11.08 -4.12
N GLN A 36 -1.37 10.98 -2.91
CA GLN A 36 -0.59 10.98 -1.67
C GLN A 36 -1.16 9.96 -0.70
N LEU A 37 -0.32 9.07 -0.19
CA LEU A 37 -0.68 8.09 0.84
C LEU A 37 0.16 8.37 2.08
N ASN A 38 -0.51 8.74 3.17
CA ASN A 38 0.12 9.01 4.45
C ASN A 38 -0.24 7.92 5.45
N LEU A 39 0.77 7.14 5.82
CA LEU A 39 0.65 6.08 6.80
C LEU A 39 1.54 6.36 8.02
N CYS A 40 2.02 7.59 8.23
CA CYS A 40 2.92 7.88 9.34
C CYS A 40 2.32 7.53 10.71
N HIS A 41 3.13 6.97 11.61
CA HIS A 41 2.76 6.63 12.99
C HIS A 41 1.56 5.69 13.12
N ARG A 42 1.33 4.77 12.16
CA ARG A 42 0.19 3.86 12.22
C ARG A 42 0.55 2.41 12.57
N ASP A 43 1.79 2.17 13.00
CA ASP A 43 2.28 0.89 13.53
C ASP A 43 1.89 -0.32 12.66
N ILE A 44 2.01 -0.16 11.35
CA ILE A 44 1.55 -1.16 10.37
C ILE A 44 2.42 -2.42 10.37
N GLY A 45 3.67 -2.32 10.82
CA GLY A 45 4.65 -3.41 10.85
C GLY A 45 4.98 -3.99 9.47
N ASP A 46 5.64 -5.15 9.47
CA ASP A 46 6.00 -5.86 8.24
C ASP A 46 4.79 -6.32 7.44
N THR A 47 3.77 -6.86 8.12
CA THR A 47 2.53 -7.34 7.48
C THR A 47 1.82 -6.22 6.73
N GLY A 48 1.76 -5.02 7.30
CA GLY A 48 1.15 -3.88 6.62
C GLY A 48 2.00 -3.38 5.44
N ALA A 49 3.33 -3.46 5.52
CA ALA A 49 4.21 -3.15 4.40
C ALA A 49 4.08 -4.16 3.25
N GLU A 50 3.91 -5.45 3.53
CA GLU A 50 3.58 -6.48 2.54
C GLU A 50 2.21 -6.24 1.89
N SER A 51 1.20 -5.89 2.69
CA SER A 51 -0.11 -5.53 2.14
C SER A 51 0.00 -4.31 1.22
N LEU A 52 0.76 -3.31 1.64
CA LEU A 52 0.96 -2.09 0.89
C LEU A 52 1.71 -2.35 -0.43
N SER A 53 2.73 -3.22 -0.42
CA SER A 53 3.47 -3.56 -1.64
C SER A 53 2.58 -4.20 -2.70
N ARG A 54 1.55 -4.95 -2.30
CA ARG A 54 0.53 -5.46 -3.23
C ARG A 54 -0.37 -4.35 -3.78
N ALA A 55 -0.65 -3.31 -3.01
CA ALA A 55 -1.52 -2.20 -3.42
C ALA A 55 -0.84 -1.14 -4.29
N LEU A 56 0.45 -0.91 -4.07
CA LEU A 56 1.23 0.11 -4.76
C LEU A 56 1.13 0.06 -6.31
N PRO A 57 1.28 -1.10 -6.98
CA PRO A 57 1.16 -1.20 -8.45
C PRO A 57 -0.20 -0.76 -9.00
N HIS A 58 -1.25 -0.77 -8.17
CA HIS A 58 -2.62 -0.42 -8.55
C HIS A 58 -3.00 1.01 -8.18
N LEU A 59 -2.03 1.80 -7.70
CA LEU A 59 -2.15 3.23 -7.47
C LEU A 59 -1.28 4.00 -8.48
N PRO A 60 -1.60 3.95 -9.79
CA PRO A 60 -0.74 4.49 -10.85
C PRO A 60 -0.51 6.01 -10.78
N VAL A 61 -1.35 6.71 -10.01
CA VAL A 61 -1.31 8.17 -9.83
C VAL A 61 -0.64 8.59 -8.52
N LEU A 62 -0.19 7.64 -7.70
CA LEU A 62 0.47 7.93 -6.43
C LEU A 62 1.85 8.52 -6.66
N LYS A 63 2.05 9.71 -6.10
CA LYS A 63 3.31 10.47 -6.21
C LYS A 63 4.07 10.51 -4.90
N VAL A 64 3.36 10.50 -3.78
CA VAL A 64 3.92 10.65 -2.43
C VAL A 64 3.48 9.47 -1.57
N LEU A 65 4.45 8.75 -1.00
CA LEU A 65 4.22 7.70 -0.03
C LEU A 65 4.96 8.05 1.26
N LYS A 66 4.24 8.19 2.38
CA LYS A 66 4.84 8.43 3.68
C LYS A 66 4.65 7.24 4.61
N LEU A 67 5.74 6.67 5.07
CA LEU A 67 5.78 5.49 5.93
C LEU A 67 6.53 5.70 7.25
N ASP A 68 6.80 6.95 7.62
CA ASP A 68 7.56 7.26 8.83
C ASP A 68 6.94 6.65 10.09
N HIS A 69 7.81 6.18 11.01
CA HIS A 69 7.41 5.66 12.31
C HIS A 69 6.36 4.53 12.28
N ASN A 70 6.50 3.59 11.33
CA ASN A 70 5.60 2.45 11.16
C ASN A 70 6.13 1.09 11.66
N LYS A 71 7.31 1.10 12.30
CA LYS A 71 8.02 -0.12 12.75
C LYS A 71 8.11 -1.20 11.67
N ILE A 72 8.37 -0.78 10.43
CA ILE A 72 8.62 -1.69 9.32
C ILE A 72 10.04 -2.22 9.47
N GLY A 73 10.18 -3.54 9.56
CA GLY A 73 11.45 -4.24 9.58
C GLY A 73 11.93 -4.61 8.18
N ASP A 74 13.00 -5.40 8.12
CA ASP A 74 13.66 -5.76 6.86
C ASP A 74 12.74 -6.53 5.90
N ALA A 75 11.84 -7.35 6.44
CA ALA A 75 10.88 -8.12 5.64
C ALA A 75 9.87 -7.18 4.95
N GLY A 76 9.31 -6.22 5.67
CA GLY A 76 8.40 -5.24 5.09
C GLY A 76 9.07 -4.34 4.06
N VAL A 77 10.31 -3.89 4.31
CA VAL A 77 11.09 -3.10 3.33
C VAL A 77 11.38 -3.92 2.07
N SER A 78 11.75 -5.19 2.22
CA SER A 78 12.00 -6.09 1.08
C SER A 78 10.74 -6.25 0.22
N ALA A 79 9.58 -6.44 0.86
CA ALA A 79 8.31 -6.52 0.17
C ALA A 79 7.98 -5.23 -0.59
N LEU A 80 8.16 -4.07 0.04
CA LEU A 80 7.98 -2.78 -0.62
C LEU A 80 8.92 -2.65 -1.83
N SER A 81 10.20 -2.97 -1.67
CA SER A 81 11.20 -2.88 -2.74
C SER A 81 10.83 -3.67 -3.99
N LEU A 82 10.07 -4.77 -3.87
CA LEU A 82 9.60 -5.55 -5.02
C LEU A 82 8.50 -4.82 -5.81
N SER A 83 7.74 -3.95 -5.16
CA SER A 83 6.61 -3.22 -5.76
C SER A 83 6.98 -1.84 -6.33
N LEU A 84 8.00 -1.17 -5.76
CA LEU A 84 8.49 0.12 -6.24
C LEU A 84 8.93 0.16 -7.72
N PRO A 85 9.59 -0.86 -8.31
CA PRO A 85 10.01 -0.79 -9.72
C PRO A 85 8.84 -0.71 -10.71
N HIS A 86 7.62 -1.11 -10.30
CA HIS A 86 6.42 -0.92 -11.10
C HIS A 86 5.86 0.52 -11.04
N MET A 87 6.36 1.35 -10.11
CA MET A 87 5.94 2.74 -9.93
C MET A 87 7.02 3.71 -10.41
N ALA A 88 7.15 3.83 -11.73
CA ALA A 88 8.11 4.73 -12.38
C ALA A 88 7.90 6.24 -12.09
N LEU A 89 6.86 6.61 -11.34
CA LEU A 89 6.45 8.00 -11.06
C LEU A 89 6.50 8.39 -9.58
N LEU A 90 6.91 7.47 -8.69
CA LEU A 90 7.02 7.79 -7.27
C LEU A 90 8.20 8.73 -7.04
N THR A 91 7.90 9.93 -6.57
CA THR A 91 8.95 10.85 -6.11
C THR A 91 9.21 10.49 -4.65
N THR A 92 10.45 10.10 -4.35
CA THR A 92 10.90 9.79 -2.98
C THR A 92 11.05 11.06 -2.16
#